data_AF-A0AB74ACC4-F1
#
_entry.id   AF-A0AB74ACC4-F1
#
_cell.length_a   1.000
_cell.length_b   1.000
_cell.length_c   1.000
_cell.angle_alpha   90.00
_cell.angle_beta   90.00
_cell.angle_gamma   90.00
#
_symmetry.space_group_name_H-M   'P 1'
#
loop_
_entity.id
_entity.type
_entity.pdbx_description
1 polymer ?
#
loop_
_entity_poly.entity_id
_entity_poly.type
_entity_poly.pdbx_seq_one_letter_code
_entity_poly.pdbx_strand_id
1 'polypeptide(L)'
;MQARAAQVWLCDEAGLPRALQDLPAEWDFRHGNALPDTRLDNGFTGWDGQSIISQPDLGYELHCQATGSEYFLVFCPPGLDFFCFEPVSHPVNAHHLPGRPGLKLLRQRESVTLEFSLRYKDLRRGS
;
A
#
# COMPACT_ATOMS: atom_id res chain seq x y z
N MET A 1 -5.98 5.98 -7.45
CA MET A 1 -5.57 4.63 -7.02
C MET A 1 -6.75 3.89 -6.42
N GLN A 2 -6.84 2.58 -6.65
CA GLN A 2 -7.78 1.68 -5.97
C GLN A 2 -6.99 0.61 -5.20
N ALA A 3 -7.28 0.46 -3.91
CA ALA A 3 -6.71 -0.60 -3.06
C ALA A 3 -7.63 -0.82 -1.86
N ARG A 4 -7.86 -2.07 -1.48
CA ARG A 4 -8.60 -2.37 -0.25
C ARG A 4 -7.69 -2.14 0.96
N ALA A 5 -8.20 -1.44 1.96
CA ALA A 5 -7.62 -1.41 3.29
C ALA A 5 -8.74 -1.41 4.34
N ALA A 6 -8.44 -1.86 5.54
CA ALA A 6 -9.33 -1.79 6.70
C ALA A 6 -8.94 -0.62 7.62
N GLN A 7 -7.64 -0.44 7.84
CA GLN A 7 -7.10 0.54 8.78
C GLN A 7 -5.80 1.15 8.26
N VAL A 8 -5.39 2.26 8.87
CA VAL A 8 -4.16 2.98 8.56
C VAL A 8 -3.36 3.24 9.84
N TRP A 9 -2.05 3.07 9.76
CA TRP A 9 -1.10 3.55 10.75
C TRP A 9 -0.84 5.03 10.51
N LEU A 10 -1.29 5.88 11.43
CA LEU A 10 -0.91 7.29 11.45
C LEU A 10 0.56 7.42 11.84
N CYS A 11 1.34 8.04 10.96
CA CYS A 11 2.75 8.32 11.18
C CYS A 11 2.95 9.74 11.74
N ASP A 12 4.01 9.92 12.52
CA ASP A 12 4.48 11.25 12.94
C ASP A 12 5.33 11.93 11.86
N GLU A 13 5.89 13.10 12.17
CA GLU A 13 6.74 13.86 11.25
C GLU A 13 8.00 13.08 10.83
N ALA A 14 8.50 12.18 11.68
CA ALA A 14 9.63 11.31 11.40
C ALA A 14 9.26 10.06 10.58
N GLY A 15 7.98 9.87 10.24
CA GLY A 15 7.49 8.71 9.49
C GLY A 15 7.30 7.46 10.35
N LEU A 16 7.25 7.59 11.69
CA LEU A 16 7.07 6.46 12.58
C LEU A 16 5.58 6.24 12.94
N PRO A 17 5.08 4.99 12.89
CA PRO A 17 3.71 4.67 13.28
C PRO A 17 3.43 5.02 14.74
N ARG A 18 2.39 5.82 14.97
CA ARG A 18 1.94 6.26 16.29
C ARG A 18 0.64 5.59 16.73
N ALA A 19 -0.32 5.45 15.82
CA ALA A 19 -1.64 4.90 16.13
C ALA A 19 -2.24 4.17 14.91
N LEU A 20 -2.91 3.04 15.17
CA LEU A 20 -3.73 2.35 14.18
C LEU A 20 -5.17 2.83 14.33
N GLN A 21 -5.80 3.23 13.23
CA GLN A 21 -7.18 3.71 13.23
C GLN A 21 -7.92 3.33 11.95
N ASP A 22 -9.24 3.51 11.96
CA ASP A 22 -10.07 3.40 10.77
C ASP A 22 -9.66 4.44 9.70
N LEU A 23 -9.96 4.13 8.44
CA LEU A 23 -9.56 4.96 7.30
C LEU A 23 -10.25 6.33 7.31
N PRO A 24 -9.49 7.44 7.25
CA PRO A 24 -10.03 8.73 6.82
C PRO A 24 -10.61 8.62 5.41
N ALA A 25 -11.69 9.36 5.11
CA ALA A 25 -12.37 9.28 3.81
C ALA A 25 -11.44 9.61 2.62
N GLU A 26 -10.52 10.54 2.82
CA GLU A 26 -9.49 10.93 1.84
C GLU A 26 -8.49 9.82 1.50
N TRP A 27 -8.31 8.84 2.39
CA TRP A 27 -7.41 7.69 2.19
C TRP A 27 -8.18 6.38 2.01
N ASP A 28 -9.49 6.46 1.79
CA ASP A 28 -10.30 5.31 1.41
C ASP A 28 -10.22 5.08 -0.10
N PHE A 29 -9.36 4.13 -0.49
CA PHE A 29 -9.13 3.76 -1.88
C PHE A 29 -9.98 2.56 -2.34
N ARG A 30 -10.96 2.09 -1.55
CA ARG A 30 -11.69 0.83 -1.85
C ARG A 30 -12.37 0.83 -3.22
N HIS A 31 -12.96 1.95 -3.62
CA HIS A 31 -13.65 2.12 -4.90
C HIS A 31 -12.87 3.01 -5.88
N GLY A 32 -11.59 3.27 -5.61
CA GLY A 32 -10.79 4.24 -6.34
C GLY A 32 -10.93 5.65 -5.77
N ASN A 33 -9.81 6.32 -5.54
CA ASN A 33 -9.76 7.74 -5.15
C ASN A 33 -8.49 8.41 -5.71
N ALA A 34 -8.48 9.74 -5.81
CA ALA A 34 -7.27 10.50 -6.10
C ALA A 34 -6.27 10.36 -4.94
N LEU A 35 -4.98 10.41 -5.25
CA LEU A 35 -3.96 10.57 -4.22
C LEU A 35 -3.99 12.02 -3.73
N PRO A 36 -3.72 12.28 -2.44
CA PRO A 36 -3.72 13.64 -1.92
C PRO A 36 -2.52 14.44 -2.47
N ASP A 37 -2.71 15.74 -2.67
CA ASP A 37 -1.62 16.68 -2.98
C ASP A 37 -0.78 17.03 -1.73
N THR A 38 -1.25 16.62 -0.54
CA THR A 38 -0.54 16.74 0.73
C THR A 38 0.36 15.54 0.98
N ARG A 39 1.24 15.64 1.99
CA ARG A 39 2.08 14.51 2.41
C ARG A 39 1.21 13.32 2.81
N LEU A 40 1.49 12.18 2.21
CA LEU A 40 1.05 10.86 2.64
C LEU A 40 2.29 9.99 2.81
N ASP A 41 2.43 9.29 3.93
CA ASP A 41 3.60 8.45 4.23
C ASP A 41 3.20 7.41 5.28
N ASN A 42 2.27 6.54 4.91
CA ASN A 42 1.51 5.74 5.86
C ASN A 42 1.37 4.29 5.42
N GLY A 43 1.33 3.41 6.41
CA GLY A 43 1.06 1.99 6.23
C GLY A 43 -0.40 1.66 6.39
N PHE A 44 -0.94 0.88 5.47
CA PHE A 44 -2.32 0.41 5.43
C PHE A 44 -2.37 -1.08 5.73
N THR A 45 -3.44 -1.55 6.37
CA THR A 45 -3.62 -2.94 6.79
C THR A 45 -4.91 -3.53 6.21
N GLY A 46 -5.03 -4.86 6.20
CA GLY A 46 -6.23 -5.55 5.71
C GLY A 46 -6.35 -5.53 4.19
N TRP A 47 -5.21 -5.40 3.52
CA TRP A 47 -5.13 -5.47 2.07
C TRP A 47 -5.35 -6.89 1.57
N ASP A 48 -6.09 -7.03 0.49
CA ASP A 48 -6.38 -8.31 -0.17
C ASP A 48 -5.35 -8.68 -1.25
N GLY A 49 -4.24 -7.92 -1.32
CA GLY A 49 -3.17 -8.13 -2.28
C GLY A 49 -3.48 -7.58 -3.67
N GLN A 50 -4.60 -6.90 -3.90
CA GLN A 50 -4.96 -6.35 -5.21
C GLN A 50 -5.02 -4.81 -5.19
N SER A 51 -4.43 -4.17 -6.19
CA SER A 51 -4.58 -2.74 -6.39
C SER A 51 -4.54 -2.35 -7.87
N ILE A 52 -5.16 -1.21 -8.19
CA ILE A 52 -5.16 -0.61 -9.52
C ILE A 52 -4.63 0.81 -9.42
N ILE A 53 -3.60 1.11 -10.20
CA ILE A 53 -3.09 2.46 -10.41
C ILE A 53 -3.58 2.89 -11.79
N SER A 54 -4.50 3.85 -11.84
CA SER A 54 -5.11 4.33 -13.08
C SER A 54 -4.55 5.71 -13.45
N GLN A 55 -4.17 5.86 -14.72
CA GLN A 55 -3.75 7.12 -15.34
C GLN A 55 -4.63 7.34 -16.58
N PRO A 56 -5.90 7.77 -16.39
CA PRO A 56 -6.88 7.82 -17.47
C PRO A 56 -6.48 8.80 -18.58
N ASP A 57 -5.88 9.94 -18.23
CA ASP A 57 -5.41 10.94 -19.19
C ASP A 57 -4.27 10.41 -20.09
N LEU A 58 -3.50 9.44 -19.59
CA LEU A 58 -2.45 8.74 -20.34
C LEU A 58 -2.96 7.44 -20.97
N GLY A 59 -4.20 7.05 -20.69
CA GLY A 59 -4.88 5.91 -21.29
C GLY A 59 -4.39 4.55 -20.81
N TYR A 60 -3.95 4.40 -19.55
CA TYR A 60 -3.51 3.10 -19.03
C TYR A 60 -3.85 2.86 -17.56
N GLU A 61 -3.82 1.58 -17.19
CA GLU A 61 -3.85 1.10 -15.81
C GLU A 61 -2.68 0.15 -15.53
N LEU A 62 -2.21 0.15 -14.29
CA LEU A 62 -1.33 -0.87 -13.76
C LEU A 62 -2.15 -1.71 -12.76
N HIS A 63 -2.29 -2.99 -13.06
CA HIS A 63 -2.98 -3.97 -12.22
C HIS A 63 -1.93 -4.68 -11.39
N CYS A 64 -1.95 -4.43 -10.10
CA CYS A 64 -0.98 -4.90 -9.13
C CYS A 64 -1.56 -6.09 -8.36
N GLN A 65 -0.74 -7.13 -8.20
CA GLN A 65 -1.10 -8.30 -7.39
C GLN A 65 0.08 -8.71 -6.52
N ALA A 66 -0.17 -8.91 -5.23
CA ALA A 66 0.79 -9.44 -4.27
C ALA A 66 0.27 -10.69 -3.56
N THR A 67 1.20 -11.56 -3.17
CA THR A 67 0.95 -12.67 -2.25
C THR A 67 1.93 -12.61 -1.09
N GLY A 68 1.52 -13.11 0.08
CA GLY A 68 2.36 -13.07 1.29
C GLY A 68 2.45 -11.69 1.95
N SER A 69 1.53 -10.79 1.64
CA SER A 69 1.41 -9.44 2.21
C SER A 69 -0.05 -9.08 2.44
N GLU A 70 -0.34 -8.54 3.62
CA GLU A 70 -1.65 -7.96 4.00
C GLU A 70 -1.54 -6.45 4.25
N TYR A 71 -0.39 -5.86 3.87
CA TYR A 71 0.00 -4.51 4.18
C TYR A 71 0.60 -3.82 2.96
N PHE A 72 0.36 -2.52 2.83
CA PHE A 72 1.08 -1.71 1.85
C PHE A 72 1.39 -0.33 2.44
N LEU A 73 2.46 0.30 1.96
CA LEU A 73 2.75 1.70 2.22
C LEU A 73 2.37 2.54 1.00
N VAL A 74 1.93 3.77 1.27
CA VAL A 74 1.79 4.81 0.25
C VAL A 74 2.62 6.01 0.67
N PHE A 75 3.46 6.47 -0.24
CA PHE A 75 4.24 7.69 -0.08
C PHE A 75 3.89 8.70 -1.20
N CYS A 76 3.34 9.85 -0.82
CA CYS A 76 3.10 11.00 -1.68
C CYS A 76 3.90 12.19 -1.14
N PRO A 77 5.08 12.49 -1.70
CA PRO A 77 5.84 13.67 -1.34
C PRO A 77 5.16 14.96 -1.84
N PRO A 78 5.00 15.99 -1.01
CA PRO A 78 4.40 17.25 -1.44
C PRO A 78 5.17 17.91 -2.59
N GLY A 79 4.44 18.34 -3.61
CA GLY A 79 4.98 19.12 -4.73
C GLY A 79 5.84 18.34 -5.73
N LEU A 80 5.80 17.00 -5.71
CA LEU A 80 6.49 16.15 -6.67
C LEU A 80 5.49 15.28 -7.44
N ASP A 81 5.78 15.03 -8.71
CA ASP A 81 4.85 14.36 -9.64
C ASP A 81 4.98 12.82 -9.60
N PHE A 82 5.24 12.25 -8.43
CA PHE A 82 5.32 10.80 -8.24
C PHE A 82 4.77 10.37 -6.89
N PHE A 83 4.48 9.08 -6.77
CA PHE A 83 4.16 8.43 -5.51
C PHE A 83 4.76 7.02 -5.48
N CYS A 84 4.87 6.43 -4.30
CA CYS A 84 5.23 5.03 -4.12
C CYS A 84 4.03 4.22 -3.63
N PHE A 85 3.87 3.01 -4.15
CA PHE A 85 2.98 1.97 -3.60
C PHE A 85 3.83 0.75 -3.29
N GLU A 86 3.92 0.38 -2.02
CA GLU A 86 4.90 -0.59 -1.55
C GLU A 86 4.21 -1.74 -0.80
N PRO A 87 3.98 -2.89 -1.45
CA PRO A 87 3.62 -4.13 -0.76
C PRO A 87 4.69 -4.51 0.27
N VAL A 88 4.29 -4.66 1.53
CA VAL A 88 5.21 -5.04 2.62
C VAL A 88 4.63 -6.22 3.40
N SER A 89 5.49 -7.08 3.94
CA SER A 89 5.02 -8.26 4.69
C SER A 89 4.52 -7.90 6.10
N HIS A 90 4.90 -6.73 6.62
CA HIS A 90 4.60 -6.26 7.97
C HIS A 90 4.57 -4.73 8.01
N PRO A 91 3.86 -4.11 8.98
CA PRO A 91 3.87 -2.67 9.14
C PRO A 91 5.24 -2.15 9.60
N VAL A 92 5.49 -0.86 9.37
CA VAL A 92 6.68 -0.17 9.89
C VAL A 92 6.77 -0.38 11.41
N ASN A 93 7.98 -0.56 11.91
CA ASN A 93 8.25 -0.76 13.34
C ASN A 93 7.64 -2.03 13.97
N ALA A 94 7.20 -3.03 13.18
CA ALA A 94 6.55 -4.26 13.68
C ALA A 94 7.33 -5.00 14.77
N HIS A 95 8.67 -4.92 14.79
CA HIS A 95 9.50 -5.53 15.83
C HIS A 95 9.21 -5.02 17.24
N HIS A 96 8.74 -3.78 17.37
CA HIS A 96 8.41 -3.13 18.64
C HIS A 96 6.91 -3.13 18.95
N LEU A 97 6.06 -3.64 18.05
CA LEU A 97 4.62 -3.73 18.27
C LEU A 97 4.25 -5.02 19.01
N PRO A 98 3.22 -4.99 19.88
CA PRO A 98 2.66 -6.20 20.47
C PRO A 98 2.25 -7.21 19.39
N GLY A 99 2.62 -8.48 19.57
CA GLY A 99 2.28 -9.55 18.64
C GLY A 99 3.10 -9.56 17.34
N ARG A 100 3.96 -8.58 17.07
CA ARG A 100 4.86 -8.53 15.89
C ARG A 100 4.11 -8.80 14.57
N PRO A 101 3.06 -8.02 14.26
CA PRO A 101 2.17 -8.29 13.14
C PRO A 101 2.95 -8.42 11.82
N GLY A 102 2.56 -9.40 11.00
CA GLY A 102 3.17 -9.69 9.69
C GLY A 102 4.57 -10.31 9.72
N LEU A 103 5.33 -10.16 10.82
CA LEU A 103 6.66 -10.77 10.95
C LEU A 103 6.55 -12.29 11.06
N LYS A 104 7.41 -13.00 10.32
CA LYS A 104 7.57 -14.46 10.45
C LYS A 104 8.96 -14.76 10.99
N LEU A 105 9.02 -15.48 12.11
CA LEU A 105 10.28 -16.02 12.62
C LEU A 105 10.69 -17.20 11.74
N LEU A 106 11.87 -17.10 11.11
CA LEU A 106 12.46 -18.18 10.34
C LEU A 106 13.58 -18.84 11.14
N ARG A 107 13.49 -20.16 11.31
CA ARG A 107 14.60 -20.98 11.79
C ARG A 107 15.59 -21.24 10.66
N GLN A 108 16.71 -21.86 11.01
CA GLN A 108 17.71 -22.26 10.03
C GLN A 108 17.05 -23.11 8.92
N ARG A 109 17.24 -22.70 7.65
CA ARG A 109 16.69 -23.34 6.44
C ARG A 109 15.19 -23.13 6.18
N GLU A 110 14.48 -22.38 7.02
CA GLU A 110 13.12 -21.95 6.69
C GLU A 110 13.15 -20.72 5.75
N SER A 111 12.09 -20.57 4.95
CA SER A 111 11.93 -19.44 4.03
C SER A 111 10.52 -18.87 4.09
N VAL A 112 10.39 -17.61 3.66
CA VAL A 112 9.12 -16.97 3.34
C VAL A 112 9.26 -16.31 1.98
N THR A 113 8.17 -16.28 1.24
CA THR A 113 8.10 -15.59 -0.05
C THR A 113 7.04 -14.50 0.03
N LEU A 114 7.38 -13.33 -0.51
CA LEU A 114 6.44 -12.31 -0.93
C LEU A 114 6.63 -12.16 -2.43
N GLU A 115 5.54 -12.26 -3.19
CA GLU A 115 5.57 -12.06 -4.63
C GLU A 115 4.78 -10.80 -4.96
N PHE A 116 5.27 -10.05 -5.93
CA PHE A 116 4.57 -8.89 -6.48
C PHE A 116 4.65 -8.94 -8.00
N SER A 117 3.51 -8.71 -8.64
CA SER A 117 3.41 -8.60 -10.07
C SER A 117 2.63 -7.35 -10.44
N LEU A 118 3.02 -6.76 -11.57
CA LEU A 118 2.38 -5.58 -12.11
C LEU A 118 2.11 -5.83 -13.59
N ARG A 119 0.85 -5.71 -13.97
CA ARG A 119 0.39 -5.89 -15.34
C ARG A 119 -0.07 -4.56 -15.90
N TYR A 120 0.58 -4.11 -16.96
CA TYR A 120 0.13 -2.96 -17.73
C TYR A 120 -1.11 -3.31 -18.55
N LYS A 121 -2.11 -2.42 -18.54
CA LYS A 121 -3.33 -2.52 -19.34
C LYS A 121 -3.53 -1.21 -20.11
N ASP A 122 -3.51 -1.29 -21.44
CA ASP A 122 -3.82 -0.16 -22.31
C ASP A 122 -5.35 0.03 -22.36
N LEU A 123 -5.83 1.19 -21.92
CA LEU A 123 -7.25 1.53 -21.96
C LEU A 123 -7.69 2.02 -23.34
N ARG A 124 -6.76 2.45 -24.19
CA ARG A 124 -7.07 2.97 -25.54
C ARG A 124 -7.38 1.85 -26.53
N ARG A 125 -6.97 0.61 -26.23
CA ARG A 125 -7.16 -0.57 -27.09
C ARG A 125 -8.47 -1.33 -26.82
N GLY A 126 -9.35 -0.79 -25.96
CA GLY A 126 -10.64 -1.39 -25.59
C GLY A 126 -11.88 -0.59 -26.03
N SER A 127 -11.71 0.42 -26.90
CA SER A 127 -12.79 1.19 -27.53
C SER A 127 -12.92 0.87 -29.01
#